data_AF-A0A7K8UYK1-F1
#
_entry.id   AF-A0A7K8UYK1-F1
#
_cell.length_a   1.000
_cell.length_b   1.000
_cell.length_c   1.000
_cell.angle_alpha   90.00
_cell.angle_beta   90.00
_cell.angle_gamma   90.00
#
_symmetry.space_group_name_H-M   'P 1'
#
loop_
_entity.id
_entity.type
_entity.pdbx_description
1 polymer ?
#
loop_
_entity_poly.entity_id
_entity_poly.type
_entity_poly.pdbx_seq_one_letter_code
_entity_poly.pdbx_strand_id
1 'polypeptide(L)'
;SSSRTYEVVLGEYDMGAGEGPEQRIPVDPADIFVHPKWRSSCVACGNDIALLKLQRPAVLNTQVQTGRLPPAGTILPNGYPCYLSGWGRLASASGGDTGRDGGRGRWVPRWRGPAPPLHPVPQGDSGGPLNCQAADGHWEVHGIASFVSGLGCNAPKKPTVFTRVSAFEDWIAE
;
A
#
# COMPACT_ATOMS: atom_id res chain seq x y z
N SER A 1 -17.66 -2.04 14.07
CA SER A 1 -16.97 -3.32 14.33
C SER A 1 -15.89 -3.03 15.36
N SER A 2 -16.17 -3.25 16.64
CA SER A 2 -15.35 -2.77 17.77
C SER A 2 -14.55 -3.88 18.48
N SER A 3 -14.41 -5.06 17.87
CA SER A 3 -13.77 -6.23 18.48
C SER A 3 -12.43 -6.63 17.86
N ARG A 4 -11.87 -5.80 16.97
CA ARG A 4 -10.60 -6.09 16.30
C ARG A 4 -9.48 -5.31 16.96
N THR A 5 -8.41 -6.02 17.31
CA THR A 5 -7.13 -5.42 17.71
C THR A 5 -6.26 -5.29 16.47
N TYR A 6 -5.66 -4.12 16.27
CA TYR A 6 -4.80 -3.83 15.14
C TYR A 6 -3.35 -3.69 15.60
N GLU A 7 -2.43 -4.19 14.79
CA GLU A 7 -0.98 -4.03 14.95
C GLU A 7 -0.39 -3.68 13.58
N VAL A 8 0.57 -2.75 13.58
CA VAL A 8 1.40 -2.42 12.42
C VAL A 8 2.78 -3.03 12.65
N VAL A 9 3.29 -3.74 11.64
CA VAL A 9 4.64 -4.31 11.65
C VAL A 9 5.48 -3.55 10.62
N LEU A 10 6.54 -2.88 11.09
CA LEU A 10 7.48 -2.13 10.25
C LEU A 10 8.79 -2.92 10.10
N GLY A 11 9.50 -2.76 8.97
CA GLY A 11 10.78 -3.44 8.75
C GLY A 11 10.65 -4.94 8.47
N GLU A 12 9.45 -5.39 8.13
CA GLU A 12 9.11 -6.77 7.79
C GLU A 12 9.43 -7.09 6.33
N TYR A 13 9.88 -8.31 6.07
CA TYR A 13 10.12 -8.83 4.73
C TYR A 13 9.47 -10.23 4.58
N ASP A 14 9.82 -11.20 5.42
CA ASP A 14 9.25 -12.56 5.43
C ASP A 14 8.33 -12.77 6.64
N MET A 15 7.02 -12.61 6.42
CA MET A 15 5.99 -12.78 7.44
C MET A 15 6.00 -14.15 8.15
N GLY A 16 6.66 -15.17 7.59
CA GLY A 16 6.80 -16.50 8.19
C GLY A 16 7.99 -16.65 9.14
N ALA A 17 8.85 -15.63 9.24
CA ALA A 17 10.07 -15.64 10.02
C ALA A 17 10.18 -14.39 10.91
N GLY A 18 10.99 -14.47 11.98
CA GLY A 18 11.44 -13.29 12.71
C GLY A 18 12.89 -13.01 12.32
N GLU A 19 13.11 -11.97 11.54
CA GLU A 19 14.41 -11.60 10.96
C GLU A 19 15.20 -10.68 11.88
N GLY A 20 14.52 -9.98 12.82
CA GLY A 20 15.09 -9.11 13.84
C GLY A 20 14.80 -7.62 13.69
N PRO A 21 14.81 -7.03 12.47
CA PRO A 21 14.51 -5.60 12.26
C PRO A 21 13.06 -5.19 12.53
N GLU A 22 12.15 -6.14 12.73
CA GLU A 22 10.71 -5.88 12.77
C GLU A 22 10.33 -5.07 14.01
N GLN A 23 9.49 -4.06 13.80
CA GLN A 23 8.88 -3.28 14.87
C GLN A 23 7.38 -3.51 14.86
N ARG A 24 6.92 -4.28 15.85
CA ARG A 24 5.51 -4.54 16.11
C ARG A 24 4.95 -3.43 17.01
N ILE A 25 3.97 -2.70 16.51
CA ILE A 25 3.39 -1.54 17.18
C ILE A 25 1.86 -1.64 17.17
N PRO A 26 1.22 -1.78 18.34
CA PRO A 26 -0.24 -1.78 18.43
C PRO A 26 -0.85 -0.45 17.97
N VAL A 27 -2.11 -0.52 17.52
CA VAL A 27 -2.94 0.64 17.21
C VAL A 27 -4.22 0.54 18.02
N ASP A 28 -4.48 1.55 18.85
CA ASP A 28 -5.70 1.63 19.64
C ASP A 28 -6.89 1.93 18.70
N PRO A 29 -8.08 1.31 18.90
CA PRO A 29 -9.22 1.53 18.02
C PRO A 29 -9.68 3.01 17.94
N ALA A 30 -9.39 3.80 18.97
CA ALA A 30 -9.67 5.24 19.01
C ALA A 30 -8.69 6.06 18.15
N ASP A 31 -7.54 5.48 17.79
CA ASP A 31 -6.46 6.09 17.00
C ASP A 31 -6.52 5.67 15.51
N ILE A 32 -7.71 5.23 15.07
CA ILE A 32 -8.02 4.89 13.67
C ILE A 32 -8.90 6.01 13.09
N PHE A 33 -8.35 6.78 12.17
CA PHE A 33 -9.00 7.94 11.55
C PHE A 33 -9.39 7.61 10.11
N VAL A 34 -10.61 7.10 9.92
CA VAL A 34 -11.16 6.87 8.59
C VAL A 34 -11.67 8.19 8.01
N HIS A 35 -11.39 8.46 6.74
CA HIS A 35 -11.82 9.69 6.10
C HIS A 35 -13.34 9.90 6.24
N PRO A 36 -13.84 11.07 6.67
CA PRO A 36 -15.25 11.27 7.03
C PRO A 36 -16.22 11.11 5.85
N LYS A 37 -15.73 11.29 4.62
CA LYS A 37 -16.51 11.09 3.39
C LYS A 37 -16.45 9.65 2.84
N TRP A 38 -15.70 8.75 3.47
CA TRP A 38 -15.65 7.35 3.09
C TRP A 38 -17.00 6.69 3.24
N ARG A 39 -17.37 5.84 2.26
CA ARG A 39 -18.63 5.08 2.27
C ARG A 39 -18.36 3.65 1.85
N SER A 40 -18.51 2.71 2.79
CA SER A 40 -18.36 1.28 2.51
C SER A 40 -19.37 0.75 1.48
N SER A 41 -20.55 1.36 1.37
CA SER A 41 -21.56 1.01 0.36
C SER A 41 -21.24 1.54 -1.05
N CYS A 42 -20.25 2.41 -1.20
CA CYS A 42 -19.85 3.00 -2.48
C CYS A 42 -18.33 3.17 -2.55
N VAL A 43 -17.60 2.07 -2.75
CA VAL A 43 -16.14 2.11 -2.95
C VAL A 43 -15.74 3.00 -4.14
N ALA A 44 -16.56 2.99 -5.20
CA ALA A 44 -16.34 3.83 -6.39
C ALA A 44 -16.55 5.34 -6.14
N CYS A 45 -17.15 5.74 -5.01
CA CYS A 45 -17.28 7.15 -4.63
C CYS A 45 -15.95 7.75 -4.12
N GLY A 46 -14.90 6.94 -3.98
CA GLY A 46 -13.58 7.37 -3.53
C GLY A 46 -13.52 7.64 -2.03
N ASN A 47 -12.53 8.42 -1.61
CA ASN A 47 -12.21 8.67 -0.20
C ASN A 47 -11.85 7.39 0.59
N ASP A 48 -11.34 6.38 -0.11
CA ASP A 48 -10.86 5.13 0.50
C ASP A 48 -9.46 5.37 1.06
N ILE A 49 -9.41 6.04 2.22
CA ILE A 49 -8.19 6.39 2.95
C ILE A 49 -8.49 6.44 4.45
N ALA A 50 -7.52 6.01 5.24
CA ALA A 50 -7.54 6.11 6.69
C ALA A 50 -6.11 6.36 7.21
N LEU A 51 -5.99 7.02 8.34
CA LEU A 51 -4.75 7.18 9.09
C LEU A 51 -4.80 6.32 10.35
N LEU A 52 -3.67 5.72 10.69
CA LEU A 52 -3.48 4.95 11.91
C LEU A 52 -2.42 5.65 12.74
N LYS A 53 -2.78 6.10 13.94
CA LYS A 53 -1.79 6.62 14.88
C LYS A 53 -1.22 5.46 15.69
N LEU A 54 0.10 5.30 15.59
CA LEU A 54 0.83 4.26 16.30
C LEU A 54 0.84 4.54 17.80
N GLN A 55 0.65 3.50 18.63
CA GLN A 55 0.68 3.65 20.08
C GLN A 55 2.03 4.17 20.61
N ARG A 56 3.11 3.92 19.86
CA ARG A 56 4.44 4.50 20.10
C ARG A 56 5.08 4.91 18.76
N PRO A 57 5.94 5.94 18.74
CA PRO A 57 6.69 6.30 17.54
C PRO A 57 7.54 5.14 17.02
N ALA A 58 7.64 5.03 15.69
CA ALA A 58 8.55 4.10 15.04
C ALA A 58 10.01 4.56 15.22
N VAL A 59 10.92 3.60 15.35
CA VAL A 59 12.36 3.86 15.39
C VAL A 59 12.90 3.81 13.97
N LEU A 60 13.24 4.96 13.39
CA LEU A 60 13.76 5.01 12.02
C LEU A 60 15.19 4.45 11.95
N ASN A 61 15.47 3.67 10.91
CA ASN A 61 16.77 3.07 10.66
C ASN A 61 16.94 2.74 9.15
N THR A 62 17.90 1.89 8.80
CA THR A 62 18.17 1.51 7.41
C THR A 62 17.09 0.61 6.78
N GLN A 63 16.26 -0.04 7.61
CA GLN A 63 15.14 -0.91 7.21
C GLN A 63 13.77 -0.24 7.41
N VAL A 64 13.68 0.79 8.25
CA VAL A 64 12.43 1.52 8.55
C VAL A 64 12.61 3.00 8.27
N GLN A 65 11.92 3.49 7.24
CA GLN A 65 11.96 4.88 6.79
C GLN A 65 10.54 5.41 6.54
N THR A 66 10.38 6.73 6.58
CA THR A 66 9.11 7.39 6.26
C THR A 66 8.88 7.43 4.75
N GLY A 67 7.64 7.16 4.31
CA GLY A 67 7.23 7.46 2.94
C GLY A 67 7.14 8.97 2.71
N ARG A 68 7.54 9.45 1.53
CA ARG A 68 7.34 10.84 1.12
C ARG A 68 5.98 10.98 0.45
N LEU A 69 5.22 12.00 0.84
CA LEU A 69 3.97 12.34 0.18
C LEU A 69 4.25 13.29 -1.00
N PRO A 70 3.53 13.15 -2.12
CA PRO A 70 3.64 14.08 -3.23
C PRO A 70 3.04 15.44 -2.85
N PRO A 71 3.47 16.54 -3.49
CA PRO A 71 2.84 17.84 -3.31
C PRO A 71 1.32 17.80 -3.55
N ALA A 72 0.56 18.57 -2.78
CA ALA A 72 -0.88 18.65 -2.90
C ALA A 72 -1.32 18.93 -4.35
N GLY A 73 -2.32 18.19 -4.81
CA GLY A 73 -2.88 18.34 -6.16
C GLY A 73 -2.07 17.69 -7.29
N THR A 74 -0.87 17.14 -7.05
CA THR A 74 -0.04 16.51 -8.09
C THR A 74 -0.81 15.46 -8.90
N ILE A 75 -0.63 15.47 -10.22
CA ILE A 75 -1.19 14.50 -11.17
C ILE A 75 -0.03 13.93 -11.99
N LEU A 76 0.09 12.60 -12.00
CA LEU A 76 1.10 11.92 -12.79
C LEU A 76 0.71 11.83 -14.27
N PRO A 77 1.67 11.99 -15.20
CA PRO A 77 1.43 11.77 -16.61
C PRO A 77 1.22 10.27 -16.90
N ASN A 78 0.63 9.96 -18.05
CA ASN A 78 0.49 8.58 -18.49
C ASN A 78 1.87 7.92 -18.68
N GLY A 79 2.00 6.65 -18.26
CA GLY A 79 3.24 5.90 -18.37
C GLY A 79 4.33 6.28 -17.36
N TYR A 80 3.97 7.03 -16.30
CA TYR A 80 4.94 7.37 -15.25
C TYR A 80 5.43 6.11 -14.52
N PRO A 81 6.74 5.99 -14.23
CA PRO A 81 7.31 4.79 -13.63
C PRO A 81 6.89 4.67 -12.15
N CYS A 82 5.98 3.74 -11.90
CA CYS A 82 5.45 3.43 -10.57
C CYS A 82 5.47 1.93 -10.30
N TYR A 83 5.58 1.58 -9.02
CA TYR A 83 5.72 0.21 -8.54
C TYR A 83 4.78 -0.01 -7.36
N LEU A 84 4.01 -1.10 -7.42
CA LEU A 84 3.26 -1.59 -6.28
C LEU A 84 4.16 -2.45 -5.40
N SER A 85 3.94 -2.40 -4.10
CA SER A 85 4.57 -3.28 -3.12
C SER A 85 3.52 -3.85 -2.17
N GLY A 86 3.65 -5.14 -1.84
CA GLY A 86 2.78 -5.84 -0.88
C GLY A 86 2.99 -7.35 -0.93
N TRP A 87 2.32 -8.07 -0.03
CA TRP A 87 2.39 -9.54 0.07
C TRP A 87 1.28 -10.25 -0.71
N GLY A 88 0.48 -9.53 -1.50
CA GLY A 88 -0.41 -10.11 -2.51
C GLY A 88 -1.78 -10.57 -2.00
N ARG A 89 -2.29 -10.00 -0.91
CA ARG A 89 -3.64 -10.31 -0.41
C ARG A 89 -4.77 -9.83 -1.32
N LEU A 90 -4.51 -8.89 -2.24
CA LEU A 90 -5.50 -8.54 -3.27
C LEU A 90 -5.88 -9.74 -4.16
N ALA A 91 -4.98 -10.72 -4.33
CA ALA A 91 -5.25 -11.93 -5.09
C ALA A 91 -6.19 -12.91 -4.36
N SER A 92 -6.15 -12.95 -3.02
CA SER A 92 -6.94 -13.90 -2.22
C SER A 92 -8.44 -13.59 -2.18
N ALA A 93 -8.87 -12.40 -2.64
CA ALA A 93 -10.28 -12.01 -2.69
C ALA A 93 -11.04 -12.60 -3.89
N SER A 94 -10.34 -13.16 -4.90
CA SER A 94 -10.93 -13.88 -6.02
C SER A 94 -10.62 -15.36 -5.91
N GLY A 95 -11.59 -16.16 -5.45
CA GLY A 95 -11.51 -17.62 -5.46
C GLY A 95 -11.18 -18.13 -6.87
N GLY A 96 -10.04 -18.80 -6.98
CA GLY A 96 -9.50 -19.31 -8.23
C GLY A 96 -8.14 -19.94 -7.99
N ASP A 97 -8.13 -21.11 -7.34
CA ASP A 97 -6.98 -21.99 -7.26
C ASP A 97 -6.47 -22.32 -8.67
N THR A 98 -5.25 -21.87 -8.98
CA THR A 98 -4.32 -22.62 -9.82
C THR A 98 -3.04 -22.77 -9.02
N GLY A 99 -2.69 -24.03 -8.77
CA GLY A 99 -1.86 -24.43 -7.64
C GLY A 99 -0.40 -24.01 -7.71
N ARG A 100 0.17 -24.02 -6.50
CA ARG A 100 1.60 -24.14 -6.16
C ARG A 100 2.53 -23.16 -6.87
N ASP A 101 2.82 -22.07 -6.17
CA ASP A 101 4.11 -22.04 -5.49
C ASP A 101 3.98 -21.30 -4.16
N GLY A 102 4.58 -21.86 -3.11
CA GLY A 102 4.74 -21.19 -1.82
C GLY A 102 5.82 -20.11 -1.93
N GLY A 103 5.68 -19.24 -2.93
CA GLY A 103 6.60 -18.16 -3.23
C GLY A 103 6.48 -17.10 -2.15
N ARG A 104 7.27 -17.26 -1.09
CA ARG A 104 7.66 -16.21 -0.14
C ARG A 104 7.84 -14.90 -0.91
N GLY A 105 6.88 -13.99 -0.77
CA GLY A 105 6.90 -12.70 -1.44
C GLY A 105 8.17 -11.97 -1.06
N ARG A 106 9.10 -11.88 -2.02
CA ARG A 106 10.37 -11.19 -1.87
C ARG A 106 10.10 -9.70 -1.85
N TRP A 107 10.18 -9.08 -0.69
CA TRP A 107 10.33 -7.64 -0.57
C TRP A 107 11.67 -7.21 -1.20
N VAL A 108 11.85 -5.96 -1.61
CA VAL A 108 13.19 -5.44 -1.95
C VAL A 108 13.36 -4.13 -1.22
N PRO A 109 14.07 -4.11 -0.07
CA PRO A 109 14.16 -2.92 0.79
C PRO A 109 14.95 -1.76 0.16
N ARG A 110 15.61 -2.00 -0.98
CA ARG A 110 16.40 -1.01 -1.71
C ARG A 110 16.55 -1.40 -3.18
N TRP A 111 15.78 -0.78 -4.07
CA TRP A 111 15.98 -0.92 -5.52
C TRP A 111 17.29 -0.24 -5.93
N ARG A 112 18.31 -1.04 -6.26
CA ARG A 112 19.61 -0.62 -6.83
C ARG A 112 19.93 -1.40 -8.09
N GLY A 113 19.01 -1.38 -9.06
CA GLY A 113 19.20 -2.00 -10.38
C GLY A 113 18.09 -1.61 -11.34
N PRO A 114 18.29 -1.76 -12.66
CA PRO A 114 17.24 -1.51 -13.64
C PRO A 114 16.09 -2.49 -13.41
N ALA A 115 14.86 -1.98 -13.44
CA ALA A 115 13.67 -2.77 -13.21
C ALA A 115 13.55 -3.93 -14.20
N PRO A 116 13.16 -5.14 -13.75
CA PRO A 116 12.72 -6.17 -14.67
C PRO A 116 11.47 -5.69 -15.42
N PRO A 117 11.29 -6.13 -16.67
CA PRO A 117 10.19 -5.68 -17.52
C PRO A 117 8.83 -6.00 -16.87
N LEU A 118 7.85 -5.15 -17.21
CA LEU A 118 6.47 -5.14 -16.76
C LEU A 118 5.85 -6.55 -16.75
N HIS A 119 5.81 -7.20 -15.60
CA HIS A 119 4.99 -8.39 -15.36
C HIS A 119 3.68 -7.99 -14.66
N PRO A 120 2.55 -8.62 -15.04
CA PRO A 120 1.20 -8.22 -14.63
C PRO A 120 1.02 -8.37 -13.13
N VAL A 121 0.74 -7.24 -12.47
CA VAL A 121 0.71 -7.01 -11.01
C VAL A 121 -0.27 -7.94 -10.28
N PRO A 122 0.18 -8.97 -9.54
CA PRO A 122 -0.65 -9.67 -8.56
C PRO A 122 -0.21 -9.35 -7.12
N GLN A 123 0.87 -8.59 -6.92
CA GLN A 123 1.46 -8.35 -5.60
C GLN A 123 1.18 -6.93 -5.11
N GLY A 124 -0.07 -6.71 -4.71
CA GLY A 124 -0.45 -5.57 -3.88
C GLY A 124 -1.37 -6.04 -2.75
N ASP A 125 -1.40 -5.31 -1.65
CA ASP A 125 -2.40 -5.46 -0.60
C ASP A 125 -3.38 -4.28 -0.69
N SER A 126 -4.64 -4.47 -0.27
CA SER A 126 -5.56 -3.34 -0.10
C SER A 126 -4.97 -2.40 0.97
N GLY A 127 -4.89 -1.11 0.66
CA GLY A 127 -4.16 -0.12 1.46
C GLY A 127 -2.66 -0.02 1.15
N GLY A 128 -2.12 -0.87 0.27
CA GLY A 128 -0.70 -0.84 -0.11
C GLY A 128 -0.33 0.37 -0.99
N PRO A 129 0.94 0.81 -0.98
CA PRO A 129 1.36 2.02 -1.68
C PRO A 129 1.62 1.79 -3.18
N LEU A 130 1.28 2.80 -3.98
CA LEU A 130 1.81 3.01 -5.33
C LEU A 130 3.01 3.97 -5.24
N ASN A 131 4.21 3.41 -5.29
CA ASN A 131 5.45 4.17 -5.17
C ASN A 131 5.91 4.62 -6.55
N CYS A 132 6.10 5.93 -6.74
CA CYS A 132 6.55 6.49 -8.01
C CYS A 132 7.86 7.24 -7.80
N GLN A 133 8.77 7.13 -8.77
CA GLN A 133 10.07 7.79 -8.69
C GLN A 133 10.02 9.16 -9.37
N ALA A 134 10.27 10.20 -8.60
CA ALA A 134 10.38 11.58 -9.09
C ALA A 134 11.63 11.78 -9.97
N ALA A 135 11.65 12.87 -10.74
CA ALA A 135 12.72 13.14 -11.70
C ALA A 135 14.09 13.39 -11.05
N ASP A 136 14.10 13.89 -9.82
CA ASP A 136 15.26 14.07 -8.95
C ASP A 136 15.64 12.79 -8.18
N GLY A 137 14.94 11.68 -8.44
CA GLY A 137 15.29 10.34 -7.98
C GLY A 137 14.72 9.94 -6.63
N HIS A 138 14.01 10.83 -5.91
CA HIS A 138 13.30 10.44 -4.69
C HIS A 138 12.02 9.66 -5.00
N TRP A 139 11.56 8.90 -4.03
CA TRP A 139 10.36 8.08 -4.13
C TRP A 139 9.21 8.73 -3.39
N GLU A 140 8.03 8.75 -4.00
CA GLU A 140 6.81 9.31 -3.42
C GLU A 140 5.67 8.30 -3.47
N VAL A 141 4.80 8.33 -2.47
CA VAL A 141 3.59 7.50 -2.40
C VAL A 141 2.43 8.24 -3.06
N HIS A 142 2.17 7.96 -4.33
CA HIS A 142 1.14 8.66 -5.11
C HIS A 142 -0.25 8.06 -4.96
N GLY A 143 -0.34 6.79 -4.58
CA GLY A 143 -1.60 6.06 -4.51
C GLY A 143 -1.66 5.10 -3.34
N ILE A 144 -2.88 4.85 -2.90
CA ILE A 144 -3.23 3.79 -1.94
C ILE A 144 -4.13 2.81 -2.67
N ALA A 145 -3.75 1.53 -2.74
CA ALA A 145 -4.52 0.52 -3.47
C ALA A 145 -5.91 0.36 -2.85
N SER A 146 -6.96 0.62 -3.62
CA SER A 146 -8.34 0.62 -3.13
C SER A 146 -9.06 -0.65 -3.60
N PHE A 147 -9.29 -0.80 -4.90
CA PHE A 147 -10.02 -1.94 -5.44
C PHE A 147 -9.50 -2.41 -6.80
N VAL A 148 -9.88 -3.66 -7.11
CA VAL A 148 -9.62 -4.34 -8.39
C VAL A 148 -10.94 -4.76 -9.03
N SER A 149 -10.90 -5.25 -10.26
CA SER A 149 -12.09 -5.79 -10.93
C SER A 149 -12.66 -7.00 -10.20
N GLY A 150 -13.99 -7.13 -10.14
CA GLY A 150 -14.66 -8.34 -9.67
C GLY A 150 -14.38 -9.58 -10.53
N LEU A 151 -13.82 -9.41 -11.74
CA LEU A 151 -13.35 -10.49 -12.61
C LEU A 151 -11.91 -10.94 -12.28
N GLY A 152 -11.26 -10.34 -11.29
CA GLY A 152 -9.89 -10.64 -10.84
C GLY A 152 -8.89 -9.50 -11.04
N CYS A 153 -7.72 -9.60 -10.39
CA CYS A 153 -6.69 -8.55 -10.34
C CYS A 153 -6.05 -8.21 -11.70
N ASN A 154 -6.08 -9.14 -12.66
CA ASN A 154 -5.48 -9.01 -13.99
C ASN A 154 -6.53 -8.96 -15.12
N ALA A 155 -7.75 -8.54 -14.82
CA ALA A 155 -8.80 -8.45 -15.81
C ALA A 155 -8.41 -7.47 -16.94
N PRO A 156 -8.44 -7.89 -18.22
CA PRO A 156 -8.04 -7.03 -19.34
C PRO A 156 -8.80 -5.70 -19.33
N LYS A 157 -8.07 -4.59 -19.52
CA LYS A 157 -8.61 -3.21 -19.52
C LYS A 157 -9.25 -2.78 -18.19
N LYS A 158 -8.97 -3.47 -17.08
CA LYS A 158 -9.40 -3.10 -15.74
C LYS A 158 -8.17 -2.93 -14.84
N PRO A 159 -7.53 -1.75 -14.85
CA PRO A 159 -6.40 -1.50 -13.97
C PRO A 159 -6.84 -1.55 -12.50
N THR A 160 -5.88 -1.81 -11.61
CA THR A 160 -6.08 -1.57 -10.18
C THR A 160 -6.37 -0.08 -9.95
N VAL A 161 -7.36 0.23 -9.13
CA VAL A 161 -7.75 1.60 -8.80
C VAL A 161 -7.12 2.00 -7.48
N PHE A 162 -6.55 3.21 -7.45
CA PHE A 162 -5.88 3.77 -6.28
C PHE A 162 -6.59 5.05 -5.82
N THR A 163 -6.64 5.25 -4.50
CA THR A 163 -6.92 6.55 -3.92
C THR A 163 -5.71 7.45 -4.13
N ARG A 164 -5.89 8.60 -4.80
CA ARG A 164 -4.81 9.55 -5.09
C ARG A 164 -4.43 10.32 -3.83
N VAL A 165 -3.23 10.06 -3.30
CA VAL A 165 -2.75 10.64 -2.02
C VAL A 165 -2.68 12.16 -2.07
N SER A 166 -2.21 12.74 -3.17
CA SER A 166 -2.09 14.20 -3.33
C SER A 166 -3.41 14.96 -3.24
N ALA A 167 -4.56 14.28 -3.31
CA ALA A 167 -5.88 14.89 -3.12
C ALA A 167 -6.28 15.04 -1.63
N PHE A 168 -5.52 14.45 -0.71
CA PHE A 168 -5.84 14.37 0.72
C PHE A 168 -4.76 14.99 1.61
N GLU A 169 -3.77 15.69 1.04
CA GLU A 169 -2.71 16.38 1.81
C GLU A 169 -3.28 17.26 2.93
N ASP A 170 -4.28 18.09 2.60
CA ASP A 170 -4.94 18.96 3.60
C ASP A 170 -5.53 18.13 4.76
N TRP A 171 -6.24 17.04 4.45
CA TRP A 171 -6.82 16.15 5.47
C TRP A 171 -5.77 15.38 6.28
N ILE A 172 -4.62 15.07 5.69
CA ILE A 172 -3.52 14.38 6.37
C ILE A 172 -2.81 15.34 7.34
N ALA A 173 -2.77 16.63 7.03
CA ALA A 173 -2.07 17.66 7.80
C ALA A 173 -2.90 18.31 8.93
N GLU A 174 -4.22 18.07 8.96
CA GLU A 174 -5.14 18.50 10.04
C GLU A 174 -4.84 17.83 11.40
#